data_AF-A0A445ARG6-F1
#
_entry.id   AF-A0A445ARG6-F1
#
_cell.length_a   1.000
_cell.length_b   1.000
_cell.length_c   1.000
_cell.angle_alpha   90.00
_cell.angle_beta   90.00
_cell.angle_gamma   90.00
#
_symmetry.space_group_name_H-M   'P 1'
#
loop_
_entity.id
_entity.type
_entity.pdbx_description
1 polymer ?
#
loop_
_entity_poly.entity_id
_entity_poly.type
_entity_poly.pdbx_seq_one_letter_code
_entity_poly.pdbx_strand_id
1 'polypeptide(L)'
;MVTTSDQETEDKQGKLLQQPEDNSIKEEDRDHKEPEMSQQELLMLYAPFPQLLNGADWERGAGNKPKFIKRTDLTPEAKGWFELVRRSILPAANNSEVNLERATMVHCILKEGEIKVHEIIAQGIRKMAEKSDSRGTLGYPSTIYRIARKLGWFLKMRTPFG
;
A
#
# COMPACT_ATOMS: atom_id res chain seq x y z
N MET A 1 -29.31 -17.10 58.29
CA MET A 1 -28.40 -17.92 59.11
C MET A 1 -27.12 -18.05 58.30
N VAL A 2 -26.06 -17.43 58.79
CA VAL A 2 -24.72 -17.37 58.18
C VAL A 2 -23.96 -18.62 58.61
N THR A 3 -23.27 -19.28 57.68
CA THR A 3 -22.00 -19.97 57.96
C THR A 3 -21.12 -19.86 56.72
N THR A 4 -19.96 -19.25 56.93
CA THR A 4 -18.83 -19.01 56.05
C THR A 4 -17.99 -20.29 55.87
N SER A 5 -17.24 -20.38 54.77
CA SER A 5 -15.95 -21.08 54.78
C SER A 5 -15.01 -20.40 53.79
N ASP A 6 -13.87 -20.03 54.33
CA ASP A 6 -12.82 -19.19 53.77
C ASP A 6 -11.95 -19.92 52.74
N GLN A 7 -11.33 -19.16 51.84
CA GLN A 7 -9.90 -19.28 51.55
C GLN A 7 -9.39 -18.01 50.85
N GLU A 8 -8.59 -17.25 51.60
CA GLU A 8 -7.71 -16.17 51.16
C GLU A 8 -6.40 -16.72 50.56
N THR A 9 -5.65 -15.78 49.98
CA THR A 9 -4.18 -15.65 49.74
C THR A 9 -3.93 -15.38 48.25
N GLU A 10 -3.24 -14.32 47.84
CA GLU A 10 -2.05 -13.71 48.42
C GLU A 10 -1.85 -12.27 47.89
N ASP A 11 -1.43 -11.38 48.79
CA ASP A 11 -0.91 -10.04 48.55
C ASP A 11 0.29 -10.04 47.59
N LYS A 12 0.46 -8.95 46.79
CA LYS A 12 1.69 -8.13 46.80
C LYS A 12 1.39 -6.70 46.35
N GLN A 13 1.42 -5.80 47.33
CA GLN A 13 1.57 -4.36 47.18
C GLN A 13 3.01 -3.98 47.59
N GLY A 14 3.65 -3.11 46.82
CA GLY A 14 4.91 -2.42 47.15
C GLY A 14 5.32 -1.55 45.95
N LYS A 15 4.98 -0.25 45.89
CA LYS A 15 5.45 0.94 46.64
C LYS A 15 6.86 1.43 46.23
N LEU A 16 6.84 2.43 45.33
CA LEU A 16 7.43 3.79 45.40
C LEU A 16 8.94 4.02 45.70
N LEU A 17 9.51 4.98 44.95
CA LEU A 17 10.75 5.79 45.15
C LEU A 17 12.04 5.11 44.66
N GLN A 18 12.94 5.69 43.84
CA GLN A 18 13.44 7.06 43.70
C GLN A 18 14.02 7.27 42.28
N GLN A 19 14.05 8.52 41.78
CA GLN A 19 15.03 8.96 40.78
C GLN A 19 16.38 9.25 41.48
N PRO A 20 17.49 9.21 40.73
CA PRO A 20 18.51 10.24 40.93
C PRO A 20 18.99 10.88 39.62
N GLU A 21 19.13 12.20 39.75
CA GLU A 21 20.03 13.15 39.11
C GLU A 21 20.78 12.77 37.79
N ASP A 22 20.43 13.54 36.75
CA ASP A 22 21.28 14.41 35.95
C ASP A 22 22.71 13.94 35.59
N ASN A 23 22.86 13.50 34.34
CA ASN A 23 24.12 13.63 33.62
C ASN A 23 23.86 14.30 32.27
N SER A 24 24.11 15.61 32.27
CA SER A 24 24.40 16.46 31.12
C SER A 24 25.02 15.70 29.93
N ILE A 25 24.21 15.45 28.90
CA ILE A 25 24.72 15.31 27.54
C ILE A 25 24.28 16.59 26.84
N LYS A 26 25.27 17.41 26.51
CA LYS A 26 25.10 18.60 25.67
C LYS A 26 24.54 18.11 24.34
N GLU A 27 23.25 18.35 24.09
CA GLU A 27 22.70 18.23 22.75
C GLU A 27 23.33 19.34 21.91
N GLU A 28 24.35 18.96 21.16
CA GLU A 28 24.94 19.75 20.11
C GLU A 28 23.88 19.95 19.04
N ASP A 29 23.36 21.18 19.01
CA ASP A 29 22.50 21.78 18.00
C ASP A 29 23.13 21.60 16.61
N ARG A 30 22.92 20.42 16.04
CA ARG A 30 23.04 20.22 14.60
C ARG A 30 21.67 20.50 14.04
N ASP A 31 21.54 21.73 13.57
CA ASP A 31 20.51 22.23 12.67
C ASP A 31 20.55 21.41 11.36
N HIS A 32 20.17 20.12 11.46
CA HIS A 32 19.84 19.26 10.35
C HIS A 32 18.41 19.62 9.98
N LYS A 33 18.26 20.75 9.30
CA LYS A 33 17.07 21.00 8.50
C LYS A 33 17.11 19.99 7.35
N GLU A 34 16.56 18.80 7.59
CA GLU A 34 16.20 17.90 6.52
C GLU A 34 15.37 18.72 5.52
N PRO A 35 15.71 18.70 4.23
CA PRO A 35 14.89 19.37 3.25
C PRO A 35 13.49 18.79 3.36
N GLU A 36 12.51 19.64 3.67
CA GLU A 36 11.07 19.32 3.60
C GLU A 36 10.67 19.10 2.14
N MET A 37 11.26 18.10 1.50
CA MET A 37 10.78 17.56 0.24
C MET A 37 9.58 16.68 0.54
N SER A 38 8.51 16.87 -0.20
CA SER A 38 7.36 15.98 -0.12
C SER A 38 7.84 14.54 -0.40
N GLN A 39 7.21 13.54 0.23
CA GLN A 39 7.53 12.14 -0.05
C GLN A 39 7.43 11.81 -1.54
N GLN A 40 6.59 12.54 -2.28
CA GLN A 40 6.42 12.45 -3.73
C GLN A 40 7.64 12.98 -4.50
N GLU A 41 8.26 14.06 -4.02
CA GLU A 41 9.51 14.60 -4.56
C GLU A 41 10.70 13.71 -4.23
N LEU A 42 10.76 13.13 -3.02
CA LEU A 42 11.77 12.12 -2.68
C LEU A 42 11.64 10.86 -3.55
N LEU A 43 10.40 10.39 -3.78
CA LEU A 43 10.06 9.31 -4.73
C LEU A 43 10.42 9.64 -6.17
N MET A 44 10.40 10.92 -6.54
CA MET A 44 10.80 11.39 -7.87
C MET A 44 12.31 11.59 -8.02
N LEU A 45 13.00 11.97 -6.94
CA LEU A 45 14.41 12.32 -6.94
C LEU A 45 15.32 11.09 -6.78
N TYR A 46 14.89 10.09 -6.02
CA TYR A 46 15.60 8.83 -5.83
C TYR A 46 14.95 7.69 -6.62
N ALA A 47 15.40 7.59 -7.88
CA ALA A 47 15.53 6.40 -8.74
C ALA A 47 14.46 5.31 -8.58
N PRO A 48 13.71 4.93 -9.63
CA PRO A 48 12.54 4.13 -9.40
C PRO A 48 12.98 2.66 -9.24
N PHE A 49 13.20 2.31 -7.98
CA PHE A 49 13.32 0.99 -7.39
C PHE A 49 14.27 0.03 -8.13
N PRO A 50 15.61 0.23 -8.11
CA PRO A 50 16.55 -0.69 -8.77
C PRO A 50 16.40 -2.15 -8.28
N GLN A 51 16.05 -2.36 -7.02
CA GLN A 51 15.72 -3.68 -6.46
C GLN A 51 14.51 -4.39 -7.12
N LEU A 52 13.65 -3.63 -7.79
CA LEU A 52 12.50 -4.14 -8.53
C LEU A 52 12.94 -4.77 -9.85
N LEU A 53 14.10 -4.35 -10.37
CA LEU A 53 14.59 -4.63 -11.71
C LEU A 53 15.76 -5.61 -11.67
N ASN A 54 15.83 -6.47 -12.69
CA ASN A 54 16.95 -7.37 -12.91
C ASN A 54 18.07 -6.67 -13.70
N GLY A 55 18.50 -5.50 -13.23
CA GLY A 55 19.53 -4.67 -13.89
C GLY A 55 19.04 -3.85 -15.09
N ALA A 56 17.73 -3.81 -15.35
CA ALA A 56 17.15 -2.94 -16.37
C ALA A 56 16.92 -1.51 -15.86
N ASP A 57 16.59 -0.58 -16.76
CA ASP A 57 16.15 0.79 -16.44
C ASP A 57 14.74 1.05 -16.97
N TRP A 58 14.19 2.19 -16.58
CA TRP A 58 12.88 2.68 -16.99
C TRP A 58 12.86 3.16 -18.44
N GLU A 59 11.76 2.83 -19.12
CA GLU A 59 11.40 3.51 -20.35
C GLU A 59 10.99 4.93 -20.02
N ARG A 60 11.62 5.91 -20.69
CA ARG A 60 11.43 7.33 -20.42
C ARG A 60 10.58 7.99 -21.49
N GLY A 61 9.66 8.85 -21.05
CA GLY A 61 8.84 9.68 -21.91
C GLY A 61 9.48 11.04 -22.20
N ALA A 62 8.68 11.93 -22.79
CA ALA A 62 9.08 13.32 -23.02
C ALA A 62 9.53 13.99 -21.71
N GLY A 63 10.63 14.75 -21.77
CA GLY A 63 11.24 15.38 -20.59
C GLY A 63 11.98 14.40 -19.66
N ASN A 64 12.43 13.25 -20.17
CA ASN A 64 13.20 12.25 -19.44
C ASN A 64 12.49 11.62 -18.22
N LYS A 65 11.16 11.74 -18.17
CA LYS A 65 10.33 11.24 -17.06
C LYS A 65 10.13 9.72 -17.17
N PRO A 66 10.25 8.96 -16.07
CA PRO A 66 9.98 7.51 -16.10
C PRO A 66 8.52 7.25 -16.47
N LYS A 67 8.30 6.37 -17.46
CA LYS A 67 6.97 6.05 -18.00
C LYS A 67 6.50 4.68 -17.54
N PHE A 68 7.29 3.64 -17.82
CA PHE A 68 7.03 2.27 -17.39
C PHE A 68 8.32 1.44 -17.43
N ILE A 69 8.27 0.23 -16.88
CA ILE A 69 9.25 -0.84 -17.05
C ILE A 69 8.57 -2.04 -17.70
N LYS A 70 9.31 -2.89 -18.42
CA LYS A 70 8.71 -4.12 -18.94
C LYS A 70 8.55 -5.14 -17.82
N ARG A 71 7.46 -5.90 -17.86
CA ARG A 71 7.22 -6.98 -16.90
C ARG A 71 8.34 -8.03 -16.93
N THR A 72 8.96 -8.24 -18.09
CA THR A 72 10.11 -9.16 -18.25
C THR A 72 11.30 -8.79 -17.39
N ASP A 73 11.45 -7.49 -17.12
CA ASP A 73 12.63 -6.91 -16.49
C ASP A 73 12.53 -6.91 -14.96
N LEU A 74 11.34 -7.21 -14.44
CA LEU A 74 11.12 -7.40 -13.02
C LEU A 74 11.87 -8.64 -12.48
N THR A 75 12.35 -8.55 -11.24
CA THR A 75 12.82 -9.72 -10.50
C THR A 75 11.68 -10.74 -10.31
N PRO A 76 11.98 -12.05 -10.10
CA PRO A 76 10.94 -13.07 -9.90
C PRO A 76 9.97 -12.74 -8.75
N GLU A 77 10.49 -12.20 -7.65
CA GLU A 77 9.69 -11.78 -6.50
C GLU A 77 8.78 -10.60 -6.85
N ALA A 78 9.33 -9.56 -7.50
CA ALA A 78 8.57 -8.42 -7.96
C ALA A 78 7.47 -8.80 -8.96
N LYS A 79 7.70 -9.79 -9.83
CA LYS A 79 6.68 -10.35 -10.74
C LYS A 79 5.52 -10.95 -9.95
N GLY A 80 5.80 -11.73 -8.91
CA GLY A 80 4.77 -12.33 -8.06
C GLY A 80 3.86 -11.27 -7.42
N TRP A 81 4.47 -10.24 -6.82
CA TRP A 81 3.72 -9.14 -6.22
C TRP A 81 2.98 -8.29 -7.26
N PHE A 82 3.60 -8.02 -8.41
CA PHE A 82 2.95 -7.29 -9.50
C PHE A 82 1.67 -7.98 -9.98
N GLU A 83 1.65 -9.30 -10.08
CA GLU A 83 0.46 -10.07 -10.44
C GLU A 83 -0.69 -9.89 -9.44
N LEU A 84 -0.39 -9.81 -8.15
CA LEU A 84 -1.37 -9.52 -7.11
C LEU A 84 -1.87 -8.08 -7.23
N VAL A 85 -0.96 -7.11 -7.31
CA VAL A 85 -1.28 -5.69 -7.43
C VAL A 85 -2.19 -5.47 -8.64
N ARG A 86 -1.80 -5.97 -9.82
CA ARG A 86 -2.50 -5.72 -11.08
C ARG A 86 -3.90 -6.34 -11.15
N ARG A 87 -4.18 -7.37 -10.34
CA ARG A 87 -5.46 -8.10 -10.34
C ARG A 87 -6.42 -7.61 -9.27
N SER A 88 -5.90 -7.08 -8.16
CA SER A 88 -6.72 -6.88 -6.96
C SER A 88 -6.62 -5.48 -6.34
N ILE A 89 -5.53 -4.75 -6.54
CA ILE A 89 -5.30 -3.45 -5.87
C ILE A 89 -5.36 -2.31 -6.87
N LEU A 90 -4.58 -2.40 -7.95
CA LEU A 90 -4.58 -1.46 -9.05
C LEU A 90 -4.82 -2.28 -10.33
N PRO A 91 -6.04 -2.34 -10.87
CA PRO A 91 -6.36 -3.11 -12.06
C PRO A 91 -5.65 -2.60 -13.32
N ALA A 92 -5.15 -3.51 -14.16
CA ALA A 92 -4.50 -3.20 -15.44
C ALA A 92 -5.05 -4.07 -16.57
N ALA A 93 -5.25 -3.48 -17.75
CA ALA A 93 -5.56 -4.24 -18.97
C ALA A 93 -4.28 -4.71 -19.70
N ASN A 94 -3.20 -3.93 -19.60
CA ASN A 94 -1.90 -4.29 -20.15
C ASN A 94 -1.11 -5.17 -19.15
N ASN A 95 -0.52 -6.25 -19.67
CA ASN A 95 0.26 -7.21 -18.87
C ASN A 95 1.76 -7.14 -19.18
N SER A 96 2.17 -6.40 -20.20
CA SER A 96 3.56 -6.27 -20.63
C SER A 96 4.30 -5.15 -19.90
N GLU A 97 3.59 -4.17 -19.36
CA GLU A 97 4.15 -2.92 -18.86
C GLU A 97 3.69 -2.65 -17.43
N VAL A 98 4.63 -2.18 -16.62
CA VAL A 98 4.42 -1.79 -15.23
C VAL A 98 4.65 -0.29 -15.17
N ASN A 99 3.57 0.46 -14.98
CA ASN A 99 3.66 1.91 -14.84
C ASN A 99 4.19 2.31 -13.45
N LEU A 100 4.46 3.60 -13.27
CA LEU A 100 4.99 4.14 -12.02
C LEU A 100 4.12 3.83 -10.79
N GLU A 101 2.80 3.97 -10.93
CA GLU A 101 1.84 3.73 -9.83
C GLU A 101 1.90 2.27 -9.33
N ARG A 102 1.90 1.30 -10.25
CA ARG A 102 1.99 -0.12 -9.92
C ARG A 102 3.38 -0.51 -9.43
N ALA A 103 4.44 0.03 -10.03
CA ALA A 103 5.80 -0.22 -9.58
C ALA A 103 6.01 0.29 -8.14
N THR A 104 5.46 1.47 -7.82
CA THR A 104 5.48 2.04 -6.47
C THR A 104 4.76 1.11 -5.50
N MET A 105 3.57 0.63 -5.86
CA MET A 105 2.83 -0.33 -5.03
C MET A 105 3.65 -1.60 -4.75
N VAL A 106 4.25 -2.19 -5.79
CA VAL A 106 5.07 -3.40 -5.63
C VAL A 106 6.30 -3.12 -4.77
N HIS A 107 6.94 -1.96 -4.96
CA HIS A 107 8.07 -1.56 -4.15
C HIS A 107 7.70 -1.39 -2.67
N CYS A 108 6.56 -0.74 -2.38
CA CYS A 108 6.06 -0.61 -1.01
C CYS A 108 5.84 -1.99 -0.36
N ILE A 109 5.29 -2.96 -1.09
CA ILE A 109 5.12 -4.33 -0.57
C ILE A 109 6.48 -4.98 -0.27
N LEU A 110 7.43 -4.88 -1.21
CA LEU A 110 8.78 -5.44 -1.05
C LEU A 110 9.58 -4.78 0.09
N LYS A 111 9.24 -3.55 0.46
CA LYS A 111 9.87 -2.82 1.57
C LYS A 111 9.10 -2.89 2.88
N GLU A 112 8.08 -3.74 2.95
CA GLU A 112 7.19 -3.84 4.12
C GLU A 112 6.57 -2.49 4.53
N GLY A 113 6.39 -1.61 3.55
CA GLY A 113 5.74 -0.31 3.75
C GLY A 113 4.27 -0.46 4.06
N GLU A 114 3.73 0.46 4.86
CA GLU A 114 2.30 0.52 5.14
C GLU A 114 1.53 0.94 3.87
N ILE A 115 0.51 0.16 3.51
CA ILE A 115 -0.33 0.42 2.33
C ILE A 115 -1.80 0.41 2.74
N LYS A 116 -2.47 1.55 2.58
CA LYS A 116 -3.92 1.68 2.77
C LYS A 116 -4.69 1.15 1.57
N VAL A 117 -4.63 -0.17 1.35
CA VAL A 117 -5.22 -0.87 0.19
C VAL A 117 -6.71 -0.55 0.00
N HIS A 118 -7.45 -0.40 1.09
CA HIS A 118 -8.88 -0.11 1.08
C HIS A 118 -9.21 1.26 0.45
N GLU A 119 -8.43 2.30 0.75
CA GLU A 119 -8.60 3.63 0.15
C GLU A 119 -8.34 3.57 -1.35
N ILE A 120 -7.26 2.89 -1.77
CA ILE A 120 -6.86 2.76 -3.18
C ILE A 120 -7.96 2.06 -3.99
N ILE A 121 -8.47 0.93 -3.49
CA ILE A 121 -9.55 0.20 -4.14
C ILE A 121 -10.82 1.05 -4.21
N ALA A 122 -11.21 1.72 -3.12
CA ALA A 122 -12.40 2.57 -3.09
C ALA A 122 -12.29 3.73 -4.09
N GLN A 123 -11.14 4.40 -4.15
CA GLN A 123 -10.87 5.45 -5.14
C GLN A 123 -10.90 4.90 -6.57
N GLY A 124 -10.34 3.71 -6.80
CA GLY A 124 -10.35 3.06 -8.10
C GLY A 124 -11.76 2.68 -8.57
N ILE A 125 -12.61 2.18 -7.68
CA ILE A 125 -14.02 1.89 -7.97
C ILE A 125 -14.76 3.20 -8.30
N ARG A 126 -14.56 4.26 -7.50
CA ARG A 126 -15.19 5.57 -7.75
C ARG A 126 -14.80 6.15 -9.11
N LYS A 127 -13.49 6.25 -9.39
CA LYS A 127 -12.98 6.74 -10.68
C LYS A 127 -13.54 5.95 -11.87
N MET A 128 -13.74 4.64 -11.71
CA MET A 128 -14.35 3.80 -12.74
C MET A 128 -15.85 4.06 -12.89
N ALA A 129 -16.58 4.22 -11.80
CA ALA A 129 -18.01 4.52 -11.82
C ALA A 129 -18.30 5.90 -12.44
N GLU A 130 -17.38 6.86 -12.30
CA GLU A 130 -17.49 8.21 -12.86
C GLU A 130 -17.07 8.31 -14.34
N LYS A 131 -16.40 7.28 -14.89
CA LYS A 131 -15.98 7.29 -16.30
C LYS A 131 -17.22 7.17 -17.21
N SER A 132 -17.36 8.13 -18.12
CA SER A 132 -18.43 8.17 -19.12
C SER A 132 -18.18 7.28 -20.35
N ASP A 133 -17.07 6.55 -20.39
CA ASP A 133 -16.72 5.70 -21.54
C ASP A 133 -17.46 4.35 -21.48
N SER A 134 -18.24 4.08 -22.53
CA SER A 134 -18.99 2.83 -22.69
C SER A 134 -18.11 1.61 -22.97
N ARG A 135 -16.81 1.80 -23.24
CA ARG A 135 -15.80 0.73 -23.42
C ARG A 135 -15.06 0.37 -22.12
N GLY A 136 -15.67 0.61 -20.96
CA GLY A 136 -15.05 0.37 -19.66
C GLY A 136 -14.88 -1.11 -19.31
N THR A 137 -13.63 -1.55 -19.10
CA THR A 137 -13.33 -2.82 -18.42
C THR A 137 -13.62 -2.68 -16.92
N LEU A 138 -14.35 -3.64 -16.34
CA LEU A 138 -14.59 -3.71 -14.90
C LEU A 138 -13.27 -4.04 -14.18
N GLY A 139 -12.63 -3.05 -13.57
CA GLY A 139 -11.32 -3.20 -12.93
C GLY A 139 -11.34 -4.08 -11.68
N TYR A 140 -12.43 -4.03 -10.89
CA TYR A 140 -12.54 -4.76 -9.61
C TYR A 140 -13.71 -5.76 -9.64
N PRO A 141 -13.77 -6.69 -10.60
CA PRO A 141 -14.97 -7.48 -10.85
C PRO A 141 -15.34 -8.35 -9.65
N SER A 142 -14.34 -8.99 -9.03
CA SER A 142 -14.54 -9.84 -7.84
C SER A 142 -14.95 -9.03 -6.60
N THR A 143 -14.31 -7.88 -6.36
CA THR A 143 -14.59 -7.04 -5.20
C THR A 143 -15.98 -6.43 -5.31
N ILE A 144 -16.32 -5.87 -6.48
CA ILE A 144 -17.64 -5.29 -6.76
C ILE A 144 -18.72 -6.36 -6.64
N TYR A 145 -18.50 -7.56 -7.19
CA TYR A 145 -19.45 -8.67 -7.05
C TYR A 145 -19.69 -9.06 -5.58
N ARG A 146 -18.64 -9.18 -4.78
CA ARG A 146 -18.75 -9.51 -3.35
C ARG A 146 -19.51 -8.43 -2.57
N ILE A 147 -19.27 -7.16 -2.86
CA ILE A 147 -19.98 -6.03 -2.27
C ILE A 147 -21.45 -6.07 -2.66
N ALA A 148 -21.75 -6.19 -3.96
CA ALA A 148 -23.12 -6.27 -4.47
C ALA A 148 -23.89 -7.42 -3.81
N ARG A 149 -23.29 -8.60 -3.72
CA ARG A 149 -23.89 -9.75 -3.05
C ARG A 149 -24.17 -9.49 -1.56
N LYS A 150 -23.27 -8.81 -0.85
CA LYS A 150 -23.49 -8.43 0.56
C LYS A 150 -24.64 -7.42 0.72
N LEU A 151 -24.84 -6.53 -0.26
CA LEU A 151 -25.89 -5.52 -0.28
C LEU A 151 -27.23 -6.05 -0.83
N GLY A 152 -27.29 -7.32 -1.25
CA GLY A 152 -28.48 -7.90 -1.89
C GLY A 152 -28.70 -7.42 -3.33
N TRP A 153 -27.69 -6.82 -3.96
CA TRP A 153 -27.77 -6.33 -5.34
C TRP A 153 -27.42 -7.41 -6.35
N PHE A 154 -28.30 -7.63 -7.32
CA PHE A 154 -28.05 -8.53 -8.44
C PHE A 154 -27.40 -7.75 -9.59
N LEU A 155 -26.11 -8.02 -9.86
CA LEU A 155 -25.39 -7.43 -10.99
C LEU A 155 -25.82 -8.13 -12.28
N LYS A 156 -26.61 -7.44 -13.11
CA LYS A 156 -26.93 -7.90 -14.46
C LYS A 156 -25.91 -7.32 -15.44
N MET A 157 -24.90 -8.11 -15.81
CA MET A 157 -23.98 -7.75 -16.89
C MET A 157 -24.69 -7.96 -18.22
N ARG A 158 -24.90 -6.88 -18.99
CA ARG A 158 -25.40 -6.98 -20.36
C ARG A 158 -24.23 -7.36 -21.27
N THR A 159 -24.21 -8.59 -21.74
CA THR A 159 -23.27 -9.01 -22.79
C THR A 159 -23.68 -8.38 -24.12
N PRO A 160 -22.74 -7.85 -24.92
CA PRO A 160 -23.04 -7.16 -26.18
C PRO A 160 -23.44 -8.11 -27.34
N PHE A 161 -23.53 -9.42 -27.11
CA PHE A 161 -24.01 -10.38 -28.09
C PHE A 161 -25.50 -10.62 -27.85
N GLY A 162 -26.35 -9.92 -28.60
CA GLY A 162 -27.81 -10.08 -28.64
C GLY A 162 -28.35 -9.54 -29.96
#